data_AF-A0A1G1JZH0-F1
#
_entry.id   AF-A0A1G1JZH0-F1
#
_cell.length_a   1.000
_cell.length_b   1.000
_cell.length_c   1.000
_cell.angle_alpha   90.00
_cell.angle_beta   90.00
_cell.angle_gamma   90.00
#
_symmetry.space_group_name_H-M   'P 1'
#
loop_
_entity.id
_entity.type
_entity.pdbx_description
1 polymer ?
#
loop_
_entity_poly.entity_id
_entity_poly.type
_entity_poly.pdbx_seq_one_letter_code
_entity_poly.pdbx_strand_id
1 'polypeptide(L)'
;MPLTMASSSKTNLSFYRFRKLRMYGAWLFVAVLAVFAKSTARGFLFAIPFVVLGEAIRIWSHGYLRKSRELATDGPYAYVRNPLYLGNFLIGFGFCLIVFHPIVMSVFLVGFFIVYWVTIKGEEERLTLKFEKVYERYSREVPRFLPCVKPYSNRTKKTFQLYYAQEHGEHITLLGIIDLFLILYVRQEFYQNHNSLTAISFMAIIGTAGITVLLLLGMGFRYFKFR
;
A
#
# COMPACT_ATOMS: atom_id res chain seq x y z
N MET A 1 -29.10 -18.47 23.11
CA MET A 1 -28.42 -17.89 21.93
C MET A 1 -27.65 -16.61 22.34
N PRO A 2 -26.38 -16.69 22.79
CA PRO A 2 -25.55 -15.50 23.03
C PRO A 2 -24.11 -15.55 22.45
N LEU A 3 -23.71 -16.60 21.71
CA LEU A 3 -22.32 -16.82 21.29
C LEU A 3 -21.87 -15.98 20.07
N THR A 4 -22.80 -15.35 19.33
CA THR A 4 -22.49 -14.62 18.09
C THR A 4 -22.09 -13.16 18.31
N MET A 5 -22.53 -12.50 19.39
CA MET A 5 -22.20 -11.09 19.63
C MET A 5 -20.81 -10.89 20.26
N ALA A 6 -20.36 -11.84 21.08
CA ALA A 6 -19.05 -11.76 21.76
C ALA A 6 -17.86 -11.96 20.80
N SER A 7 -18.00 -12.83 19.79
CA SER A 7 -16.96 -13.05 18.78
C SER A 7 -16.80 -11.84 17.86
N SER A 8 -17.91 -11.23 17.41
CA SER A 8 -17.93 -10.02 16.60
C SER A 8 -17.16 -8.84 17.23
N SER A 9 -17.29 -8.60 18.55
CA SER A 9 -16.61 -7.47 19.22
C SER A 9 -15.08 -7.66 19.32
N LYS A 10 -14.60 -8.89 19.59
CA LYS A 10 -13.17 -9.19 19.70
C LYS A 10 -12.47 -9.13 18.33
N THR A 11 -13.14 -9.60 17.27
CA THR A 11 -12.60 -9.55 15.91
C THR A 11 -12.42 -8.11 15.44
N ASN A 12 -13.41 -7.24 15.70
CA ASN A 12 -13.35 -5.82 15.37
C ASN A 12 -12.24 -5.06 16.11
N LEU A 13 -12.03 -5.34 17.41
CA LEU A 13 -10.98 -4.69 18.19
C LEU A 13 -9.57 -5.14 17.73
N SER A 14 -9.39 -6.42 17.39
CA SER A 14 -8.12 -6.90 16.84
C SER A 14 -7.82 -6.24 15.48
N PHE A 15 -8.83 -6.10 14.62
CA PHE A 15 -8.70 -5.49 13.29
C PHE A 15 -8.25 -4.02 13.38
N TYR A 16 -8.82 -3.24 14.30
CA TYR A 16 -8.37 -1.86 14.54
C TYR A 16 -6.93 -1.78 15.06
N ARG A 17 -6.50 -2.74 15.92
CA ARG A 17 -5.12 -2.81 16.40
C ARG A 17 -4.13 -3.13 15.27
N PHE A 18 -4.48 -4.04 14.35
CA PHE A 18 -3.63 -4.37 13.20
C PHE A 18 -3.50 -3.25 12.19
N ARG A 19 -4.56 -2.44 12.01
CA ARG A 19 -4.49 -1.25 11.15
C ARG A 19 -3.48 -0.21 11.66
N LYS A 20 -3.38 -0.04 12.99
CA LYS A 20 -2.35 0.81 13.62
C LYS A 20 -0.96 0.18 13.50
N LEU A 21 -0.84 -1.13 13.69
CA LEU A 21 0.43 -1.85 13.55
C LEU A 21 1.05 -1.68 12.15
N ARG A 22 0.24 -1.75 11.10
CA ARG A 22 0.69 -1.48 9.72
C ARG A 22 1.25 -0.07 9.56
N MET A 23 0.60 0.92 10.15
CA MET A 23 1.05 2.31 10.09
C MET A 23 2.38 2.48 10.83
N TYR A 24 2.51 1.94 12.05
CA TYR A 24 3.77 1.99 12.80
C TYR A 24 4.89 1.21 12.12
N GLY A 25 4.58 0.07 11.51
CA GLY A 25 5.53 -0.70 10.71
C GLY A 25 6.03 0.07 9.49
N ALA A 26 5.16 0.81 8.80
CA ALA A 26 5.55 1.68 7.70
C ALA A 26 6.48 2.82 8.16
N TRP A 27 6.17 3.48 9.29
CA TRP A 27 7.04 4.52 9.86
C TRP A 27 8.39 3.96 10.32
N LEU A 28 8.40 2.78 10.94
CA LEU A 28 9.64 2.08 11.29
C LEU A 28 10.46 1.76 10.05
N PHE A 29 9.83 1.29 8.97
CA PHE A 29 10.50 1.02 7.71
C PHE A 29 11.13 2.28 7.09
N VAL A 30 10.41 3.40 7.09
CA VAL A 30 10.94 4.71 6.64
C VAL A 30 12.13 5.15 7.50
N ALA A 31 12.05 4.98 8.83
CA ALA A 31 13.15 5.31 9.74
C ALA A 31 14.38 4.43 9.48
N VAL A 32 14.19 3.12 9.30
CA VAL A 32 15.25 2.17 8.94
C VAL A 32 15.89 2.54 7.61
N LEU A 33 15.08 2.88 6.59
CA LEU A 33 15.60 3.39 5.32
C LEU A 33 16.44 4.64 5.55
N ALA A 34 15.96 5.63 6.31
CA ALA A 34 16.68 6.87 6.54
C ALA A 34 18.04 6.66 7.25
N VAL A 35 18.11 5.74 8.23
CA VAL A 35 19.34 5.45 8.99
C VAL A 35 20.35 4.66 8.14
N PHE A 36 19.90 3.63 7.44
CA PHE A 36 20.77 2.71 6.69
C PHE A 36 20.98 3.10 5.23
N ALA A 37 20.33 4.16 4.74
CA ALA A 37 20.43 4.61 3.35
C ALA A 37 21.85 5.07 3.01
N LYS A 38 22.65 4.16 2.45
CA LYS A 38 23.63 4.50 1.41
C LYS A 38 22.92 4.39 0.07
N SER A 39 22.06 5.35 -0.21
CA SER A 39 21.33 5.45 -1.47
C SER A 39 22.30 5.64 -2.64
N THR A 40 22.16 4.82 -3.68
CA THR A 40 23.00 4.93 -4.88
C THR A 40 22.17 5.38 -6.07
N ALA A 41 22.77 6.15 -7.00
CA ALA A 41 22.07 6.58 -8.22
C ALA A 41 21.50 5.40 -9.04
N ARG A 42 22.24 4.28 -9.09
CA ARG A 42 21.79 3.02 -9.70
C ARG A 42 20.58 2.43 -8.97
N GLY A 43 20.57 2.50 -7.64
CA GLY A 43 19.44 2.07 -6.82
C GLY A 43 18.14 2.82 -7.15
N PHE A 44 18.20 4.14 -7.36
CA PHE A 44 17.03 4.91 -7.82
C PHE A 44 16.52 4.42 -9.18
N LEU A 45 17.42 4.21 -10.15
CA LEU A 45 17.05 3.71 -11.48
C LEU A 45 16.35 2.35 -11.41
N PHE A 46 16.86 1.43 -10.58
CA PHE A 46 16.23 0.13 -10.38
C PHE A 46 14.94 0.20 -9.58
N ALA A 47 14.77 1.16 -8.67
CA ALA A 47 13.57 1.30 -7.86
C ALA A 47 12.35 1.79 -8.65
N ILE A 48 12.55 2.74 -9.57
CA ILE A 48 11.47 3.42 -10.28
C ILE A 48 10.50 2.43 -10.97
N PRO A 49 10.94 1.44 -11.75
CA PRO A 49 10.03 0.48 -12.39
C PRO A 49 9.14 -0.28 -11.40
N PHE A 50 9.68 -0.71 -10.26
CA PHE A 50 8.91 -1.44 -9.25
C PHE A 50 7.92 -0.53 -8.53
N VAL A 51 8.32 0.70 -8.19
CA VAL A 51 7.42 1.66 -7.53
C VAL A 51 6.29 2.08 -8.46
N VAL A 52 6.60 2.40 -9.73
CA VAL A 52 5.60 2.77 -10.73
C VAL A 52 4.65 1.61 -11.00
N LEU A 53 5.16 0.38 -11.19
CA LEU A 53 4.33 -0.80 -11.38
C LEU A 53 3.44 -1.06 -10.16
N GLY A 54 4.00 -0.97 -8.97
CA GLY A 54 3.27 -1.17 -7.72
C GLY A 54 2.12 -0.18 -7.56
N GLU A 55 2.39 1.10 -7.83
CA GLU A 55 1.37 2.14 -7.75
C GLU A 55 0.32 2.02 -8.86
N ALA A 56 0.73 1.66 -10.08
CA ALA A 56 -0.20 1.39 -11.18
C ALA A 56 -1.16 0.24 -10.82
N ILE A 57 -0.67 -0.83 -10.20
CA ILE A 57 -1.50 -1.94 -9.71
C ILE A 57 -2.47 -1.43 -8.62
N ARG A 58 -2.05 -0.54 -7.73
CA ARG A 58 -2.92 -0.01 -6.67
C ARG A 58 -4.03 0.88 -7.23
N ILE A 59 -3.69 1.80 -8.14
CA ILE A 59 -4.66 2.65 -8.85
C ILE A 59 -5.65 1.76 -9.62
N TRP A 60 -5.14 0.76 -10.36
CA TRP A 60 -5.98 -0.20 -11.07
C TRP A 60 -6.91 -0.93 -10.11
N SER A 61 -6.41 -1.39 -8.96
CA SER A 61 -7.19 -2.10 -7.94
C SER A 61 -8.30 -1.24 -7.34
N HIS A 62 -7.99 0.00 -6.96
CA HIS A 62 -9.00 0.89 -6.37
C HIS A 62 -10.08 1.30 -7.37
N GLY A 63 -9.77 1.39 -8.66
CA GLY A 63 -10.79 1.65 -9.68
C GLY A 63 -11.83 0.54 -9.84
N TYR A 64 -11.56 -0.67 -9.32
CA TYR A 64 -12.50 -1.79 -9.29
C TYR A 64 -13.08 -2.06 -7.89
N LEU A 65 -12.55 -1.43 -6.84
CA LEU A 65 -12.97 -1.67 -5.46
C LEU A 65 -14.23 -0.86 -5.14
N ARG A 66 -15.39 -1.52 -5.15
CA ARG A 66 -16.68 -0.91 -4.78
C ARG A 66 -16.89 -1.08 -3.28
N LYS A 67 -17.02 0.02 -2.53
CA LYS A 67 -17.28 -0.01 -1.09
C LYS A 67 -18.53 -0.84 -0.79
N SER A 68 -18.31 -2.07 -0.32
CA SER A 68 -19.25 -2.92 0.42
C SER A 68 -20.49 -3.49 -0.28
N ARG A 69 -20.70 -3.35 -1.60
CA ARG A 69 -21.89 -3.92 -2.28
C ARG A 69 -21.66 -5.29 -2.94
N GLU A 70 -20.49 -5.53 -3.51
CA GLU A 70 -20.19 -6.74 -4.30
C GLU A 70 -18.74 -7.20 -4.07
N LEU A 71 -18.44 -8.48 -4.32
CA LEU A 71 -17.07 -9.00 -4.31
C LEU A 71 -16.36 -8.56 -5.59
N ALA A 72 -15.28 -7.81 -5.47
CA ALA A 72 -14.45 -7.44 -6.63
C ALA A 72 -13.71 -8.69 -7.14
N THR A 73 -14.00 -9.09 -8.38
CA THR A 73 -13.36 -10.23 -9.06
C THR A 73 -12.77 -9.85 -10.42
N ASP A 74 -12.72 -8.55 -10.72
CA ASP A 74 -12.38 -7.97 -12.02
C ASP A 74 -11.09 -7.18 -11.97
N GLY A 75 -10.60 -6.80 -13.15
CA GLY A 75 -9.35 -6.04 -13.25
C GLY A 75 -8.22 -6.85 -12.61
N PRO A 76 -7.46 -6.28 -11.66
CA PRO A 76 -6.36 -6.99 -11.04
C PRO A 76 -6.83 -8.10 -10.09
N TYR A 77 -8.05 -8.01 -9.54
CA TYR A 77 -8.63 -9.05 -8.68
C TYR A 77 -8.90 -10.35 -9.45
N ALA A 78 -9.02 -10.29 -10.78
CA ALA A 78 -9.16 -11.50 -11.58
C ALA A 78 -7.88 -12.38 -11.59
N TYR A 79 -6.72 -11.80 -11.26
CA TYR A 79 -5.41 -12.45 -11.36
C TYR A 79 -4.78 -12.74 -10.00
N VAL A 80 -5.08 -11.92 -8.99
CA VAL A 80 -4.58 -12.09 -7.62
C VAL A 80 -5.61 -11.57 -6.64
N ARG A 81 -5.83 -12.26 -5.52
CA ARG A 81 -6.86 -11.86 -4.54
C ARG A 81 -6.57 -10.54 -3.83
N ASN A 82 -5.29 -10.20 -3.72
CA ASN A 82 -4.76 -9.14 -2.85
C ASN A 82 -3.89 -8.14 -3.64
N PRO A 83 -4.38 -7.56 -4.75
CA PRO A 83 -3.54 -6.76 -5.66
C PRO A 83 -3.04 -5.45 -5.03
N LEU A 84 -3.81 -4.85 -4.11
CA LEU A 84 -3.36 -3.70 -3.33
C LEU A 84 -2.10 -4.02 -2.50
N TYR A 85 -2.06 -5.21 -1.91
CA TYR A 85 -0.92 -5.66 -1.13
C TYR A 85 0.27 -6.02 -2.01
N LEU A 86 0.03 -6.59 -3.19
CA LEU A 86 1.08 -6.78 -4.20
C LEU A 86 1.69 -5.44 -4.62
N GLY A 87 0.87 -4.42 -4.84
CA GLY A 87 1.36 -3.07 -5.15
C GLY A 87 2.20 -2.48 -4.01
N ASN A 88 1.73 -2.59 -2.76
CA ASN A 88 2.50 -2.16 -1.59
C ASN A 88 3.85 -2.90 -1.46
N PHE A 89 3.88 -4.21 -1.78
CA PHE A 89 5.10 -4.99 -1.80
C PHE A 89 6.09 -4.44 -2.82
N LEU A 90 5.65 -4.21 -4.06
CA LEU A 90 6.49 -3.70 -5.14
C LEU A 90 7.04 -2.31 -4.83
N ILE A 91 6.24 -1.42 -4.25
CA ILE A 91 6.68 -0.10 -3.81
C ILE A 91 7.76 -0.22 -2.73
N GLY A 92 7.50 -0.97 -1.66
CA GLY A 92 8.47 -1.15 -0.57
C GLY A 92 9.75 -1.85 -1.03
N PHE A 93 9.63 -2.84 -1.92
CA PHE A 93 10.75 -3.52 -2.55
C PHE A 93 11.60 -2.56 -3.38
N GLY A 94 10.97 -1.72 -4.20
CA GLY A 94 11.65 -0.66 -4.96
C GLY A 94 12.46 0.25 -4.06
N PHE A 95 11.89 0.73 -2.94
CA PHE A 95 12.64 1.55 -1.98
C PHE A 95 13.81 0.80 -1.31
N CYS A 96 13.69 -0.51 -1.08
CA CYS A 96 14.83 -1.31 -0.61
C CYS A 96 15.97 -1.36 -1.63
N LEU A 97 15.66 -1.39 -2.93
CA LEU A 97 16.67 -1.40 -4.00
C LEU A 97 17.47 -0.09 -4.07
N ILE A 98 16.90 1.04 -3.62
CA ILE A 98 17.63 2.33 -3.55
C ILE A 98 18.85 2.21 -2.63
N VAL A 99 18.64 1.55 -1.49
CA VAL A 99 19.65 1.40 -0.42
C VAL A 99 20.56 0.21 -0.65
N PHE A 100 20.07 -0.84 -1.33
CA PHE A 100 20.83 -2.05 -1.67
C PHE A 100 21.53 -2.70 -0.46
N HIS A 101 20.87 -2.67 0.72
CA HIS A 101 21.44 -3.16 1.97
C HIS A 101 20.70 -4.42 2.46
N PRO A 102 21.40 -5.53 2.76
CA PRO A 102 20.77 -6.81 3.07
C PRO A 102 19.88 -6.72 4.32
N ILE A 103 20.31 -6.02 5.37
CA ILE A 103 19.49 -5.84 6.59
C ILE A 103 18.17 -5.11 6.28
N VAL A 104 18.20 -4.06 5.45
CA VAL A 104 16.99 -3.31 5.07
C VAL A 104 16.03 -4.23 4.31
N MET A 105 16.55 -5.01 3.36
CA MET A 105 15.75 -5.98 2.61
C MET A 105 15.16 -7.06 3.53
N SER A 106 15.94 -7.62 4.46
CA SER A 106 15.47 -8.64 5.41
C SER A 106 14.39 -8.08 6.34
N VAL A 107 14.60 -6.89 6.92
CA VAL A 107 13.60 -6.23 7.78
C VAL A 107 12.32 -5.93 7.01
N PHE A 108 12.44 -5.46 5.76
CA PHE A 108 11.29 -5.24 4.89
C PHE A 108 10.54 -6.54 4.63
N LEU A 109 11.20 -7.59 4.16
CA LEU A 109 10.54 -8.86 3.82
C LEU A 109 9.85 -9.46 5.04
N VAL A 110 10.56 -9.59 6.16
CA VAL A 110 10.01 -10.16 7.40
C VAL A 110 8.85 -9.31 7.92
N GLY A 111 9.04 -7.99 8.02
CA GLY A 111 8.02 -7.07 8.49
C GLY A 111 6.78 -7.05 7.60
N PHE A 112 6.98 -7.04 6.28
CA PHE A 112 5.91 -7.10 5.29
C PHE A 112 5.09 -8.37 5.45
N PHE A 113 5.74 -9.55 5.44
CA PHE A 113 5.02 -10.82 5.57
C PHE A 113 4.29 -10.93 6.91
N ILE A 114 4.89 -10.53 8.04
CA ILE A 114 4.20 -10.59 9.34
C ILE A 114 2.95 -9.70 9.35
N VAL A 115 3.09 -8.43 8.96
CA VAL A 115 1.98 -7.46 9.01
C VAL A 115 0.88 -7.83 8.03
N TYR A 116 1.24 -8.12 6.78
CA TYR A 116 0.27 -8.34 5.73
C TYR A 116 -0.32 -9.75 5.76
N TRP A 117 0.39 -10.77 6.24
CA TRP A 117 -0.20 -12.10 6.41
C TRP A 117 -1.39 -12.08 7.37
N VAL A 118 -1.23 -11.43 8.52
CA VAL A 118 -2.30 -11.31 9.52
C VAL A 118 -3.46 -10.46 8.97
N THR A 119 -3.13 -9.34 8.31
CA THR A 119 -4.14 -8.44 7.74
C THR A 119 -4.96 -9.15 6.66
N ILE A 120 -4.29 -9.83 5.71
CA ILE A 120 -4.94 -10.56 4.63
C ILE A 120 -5.82 -11.67 5.19
N LYS A 121 -5.34 -12.47 6.16
CA LYS A 121 -6.19 -13.51 6.78
C LYS A 121 -7.47 -12.94 7.37
N GLY A 122 -7.38 -11.86 8.14
CA GLY A 122 -8.56 -11.22 8.73
C GLY A 122 -9.52 -10.67 7.67
N GLU A 123 -9.01 -10.13 6.56
CA GLU A 123 -9.84 -9.69 5.44
C GLU A 123 -10.50 -10.85 4.70
N GLU A 124 -9.77 -11.93 4.44
CA GLU A 124 -10.29 -13.13 3.77
C GLU A 124 -11.35 -13.84 4.62
N GLU A 125 -11.18 -13.91 5.95
CA GLU A 125 -12.20 -14.41 6.88
C GLU A 125 -13.48 -13.57 6.79
N ARG A 126 -13.36 -12.24 6.79
CA ARG A 126 -14.51 -11.33 6.63
C ARG A 126 -15.19 -11.49 5.27
N LEU A 127 -14.42 -11.66 4.20
CA LEU A 127 -14.95 -11.90 2.85
C LEU A 127 -15.66 -13.25 2.75
N THR A 128 -15.11 -14.28 3.40
CA THR A 128 -15.70 -15.63 3.48
C THR A 128 -17.04 -15.56 4.20
N LEU A 129 -17.12 -14.87 5.34
CA LEU A 129 -18.37 -14.69 6.08
C LEU A 129 -19.40 -13.87 5.31
N LYS A 130 -18.97 -12.91 4.49
CA LYS A 130 -19.88 -12.00 3.79
C LYS A 130 -20.42 -12.55 2.46
N PHE A 131 -19.58 -13.26 1.71
CA PHE A 131 -19.89 -13.71 0.35
C PHE A 131 -19.95 -15.23 0.22
N GLU A 132 -19.66 -15.96 1.30
CA GLU A 132 -19.86 -17.41 1.43
C GLU A 132 -19.33 -18.18 0.21
N LYS A 133 -20.20 -18.94 -0.47
CA LYS A 133 -19.88 -19.77 -1.63
C LYS A 133 -19.26 -18.99 -2.80
N VAL A 134 -19.61 -17.71 -2.95
CA VAL A 134 -19.05 -16.86 -4.02
C VAL A 134 -17.57 -16.61 -3.78
N TYR A 135 -17.19 -16.29 -2.54
CA TYR A 135 -15.79 -16.10 -2.17
C TYR A 135 -15.03 -17.41 -2.18
N GLU A 136 -15.64 -18.51 -1.71
CA GLU A 136 -15.02 -19.83 -1.73
C GLU A 136 -14.60 -20.22 -3.15
N ARG A 137 -15.51 -20.13 -4.14
CA ARG A 137 -15.22 -20.41 -5.55
C ARG A 137 -14.08 -19.54 -6.09
N TYR A 138 -14.17 -18.24 -5.84
CA TYR A 138 -13.14 -17.28 -6.25
C TYR A 138 -11.77 -17.60 -5.65
N SER A 139 -11.71 -17.93 -4.36
CA SER A 139 -10.46 -18.19 -3.64
C SER A 139 -9.74 -19.47 -4.06
N ARG A 140 -10.48 -20.45 -4.63
CA ARG A 140 -9.92 -21.70 -5.19
C ARG A 140 -9.23 -21.48 -6.52
N GLU A 141 -9.74 -20.57 -7.35
CA GLU A 141 -9.19 -20.31 -8.70
C GLU A 141 -8.15 -19.18 -8.70
N VAL A 142 -8.24 -18.22 -7.77
CA VAL A 142 -7.37 -17.04 -7.76
C VAL A 142 -6.35 -17.13 -6.61
N PRO A 143 -5.04 -17.06 -6.91
CA PRO A 143 -3.99 -17.14 -5.89
C PRO A 143 -3.98 -15.91 -4.97
N ARG A 144 -3.44 -16.10 -3.75
CA ARG A 144 -3.40 -15.06 -2.73
C ARG A 144 -2.40 -13.94 -3.03
N PHE A 145 -1.20 -14.27 -3.53
CA PHE A 145 -0.06 -13.34 -3.61
C PHE A 145 0.53 -13.15 -5.00
N LEU A 146 0.78 -14.24 -5.73
CA LEU A 146 1.39 -14.19 -7.06
C LEU A 146 0.29 -14.20 -8.13
N PRO A 147 0.27 -13.24 -9.06
CA PRO A 147 -0.73 -13.22 -10.13
C PRO A 147 -0.69 -14.51 -10.97
N CYS A 148 -1.86 -15.08 -11.26
CA CYS A 148 -1.97 -16.12 -12.27
C CYS A 148 -1.96 -15.50 -13.69
N VAL A 149 -1.66 -16.31 -14.70
CA VAL A 149 -1.65 -15.86 -16.11
C VAL A 149 -3.06 -15.73 -16.67
N LYS A 150 -3.97 -16.61 -16.24
CA LYS A 150 -5.36 -16.65 -16.73
C LYS A 150 -6.29 -15.98 -15.72
N PRO A 151 -7.15 -15.04 -16.15
CA PRO A 151 -8.09 -14.39 -15.25
C PRO A 151 -9.16 -15.39 -14.76
N TYR A 152 -9.70 -15.12 -13.57
CA TYR A 152 -10.84 -15.85 -13.01
C TYR A 152 -11.98 -16.00 -14.03
N SER A 153 -12.48 -17.22 -14.14
CA SER A 153 -13.48 -17.62 -15.15
C SER A 153 -14.83 -16.95 -14.93
N ASN A 154 -15.28 -16.92 -13.67
CA ASN A 154 -16.57 -16.37 -13.24
C ASN A 154 -16.44 -14.93 -12.73
N ARG A 155 -15.48 -14.16 -13.26
CA ARG A 155 -15.32 -12.75 -12.92
C ARG A 155 -16.54 -11.94 -13.33
N THR A 156 -16.82 -10.91 -12.57
CA THR A 156 -17.68 -9.82 -13.03
C THR A 156 -17.10 -9.17 -14.32
N LYS A 157 -17.89 -8.37 -15.05
CA LYS A 157 -17.41 -7.69 -16.28
C LYS A 157 -17.59 -6.19 -16.15
N LYS A 158 -17.17 -5.64 -15.01
CA LYS A 158 -17.24 -4.20 -14.75
C LYS A 158 -16.09 -3.49 -15.44
N THR A 159 -16.26 -2.20 -15.66
CA THR A 159 -15.23 -1.30 -16.17
C THR A 159 -14.54 -0.57 -15.03
N PHE A 160 -13.29 -0.16 -15.28
CA PHE A 160 -12.52 0.69 -14.38
C PHE A 160 -13.25 2.02 -14.14
N GLN A 161 -13.31 2.47 -12.88
CA GLN A 161 -13.88 3.76 -12.54
C GLN A 161 -12.87 4.61 -11.76
N LEU A 162 -12.36 5.66 -12.39
CA LEU A 162 -11.36 6.57 -11.81
C LEU A 162 -11.83 7.21 -10.50
N TYR A 163 -13.13 7.50 -10.41
CA TYR A 163 -13.76 8.05 -9.21
C TYR A 163 -13.44 7.22 -7.95
N TYR A 164 -13.49 5.89 -8.04
CA TYR A 164 -13.17 5.04 -6.89
C TYR A 164 -11.68 5.13 -6.53
N ALA A 165 -10.77 5.19 -7.50
CA ALA A 165 -9.35 5.38 -7.21
C ALA A 165 -9.07 6.71 -6.47
N GLN A 166 -9.77 7.78 -6.85
CA GLN A 166 -9.65 9.08 -6.19
C GLN A 166 -10.24 9.06 -4.78
N GLU A 167 -11.40 8.45 -4.59
CA GLU A 167 -12.10 8.38 -3.29
C GLU A 167 -11.32 7.56 -2.23
N HIS A 168 -10.52 6.58 -2.67
CA HIS A 168 -9.71 5.75 -1.78
C HIS A 168 -8.39 6.40 -1.32
N GLY A 169 -8.09 7.63 -1.79
CA GLY A 169 -6.97 8.41 -1.26
C GLY A 169 -5.62 8.12 -1.92
N GLU A 170 -5.59 7.61 -3.15
CA GLU A 170 -4.32 7.28 -3.84
C GLU A 170 -3.39 8.48 -4.00
N HIS A 171 -3.96 9.69 -4.12
CA HIS A 171 -3.20 10.94 -4.13
C HIS A 171 -2.28 11.10 -2.90
N ILE A 172 -2.68 10.60 -1.73
CA ILE A 172 -1.85 10.64 -0.52
C ILE A 172 -0.70 9.63 -0.63
N THR A 173 -0.93 8.48 -1.24
CA THR A 173 0.15 7.49 -1.41
C THR A 173 1.15 7.96 -2.45
N LEU A 174 0.68 8.54 -3.57
CA LEU A 174 1.53 9.17 -4.57
C LEU A 174 2.42 10.27 -3.96
N LEU A 175 1.84 11.15 -3.14
CA LEU A 175 2.63 12.17 -2.44
C LEU A 175 3.63 11.55 -1.48
N GLY A 176 3.24 10.56 -0.69
CA GLY A 176 4.17 9.85 0.21
C GLY A 176 5.32 9.17 -0.54
N ILE A 177 5.08 8.63 -1.74
CA ILE A 177 6.12 8.06 -2.60
C ILE A 177 7.07 9.17 -3.07
N ILE A 178 6.55 10.30 -3.54
CA ILE A 178 7.35 11.45 -3.99
C ILE A 178 8.18 12.00 -2.84
N ASP A 179 7.56 12.25 -1.69
CA ASP A 179 8.21 12.73 -0.47
C ASP A 179 9.35 11.79 -0.06
N LEU A 180 9.13 10.47 -0.09
CA LEU A 180 10.17 9.50 0.26
C LEU A 180 11.33 9.48 -0.75
N PHE A 181 11.06 9.58 -2.06
CA PHE A 181 12.11 9.74 -3.06
C PHE A 181 12.92 11.02 -2.82
N LEU A 182 12.25 12.15 -2.54
CA LEU A 182 12.91 13.42 -2.26
C LEU A 182 13.77 13.35 -1.00
N ILE A 183 13.25 12.77 0.09
CA ILE A 183 14.01 12.57 1.34
C ILE A 183 15.27 11.75 1.08
N LEU A 184 15.17 10.64 0.35
CA LEU A 184 16.32 9.78 0.05
C LEU A 184 17.32 10.46 -0.89
N TYR A 185 16.85 11.26 -1.84
CA TYR A 185 17.69 12.05 -2.74
C TYR A 185 18.44 13.15 -1.99
N VAL A 186 17.74 13.92 -1.16
CA VAL A 186 18.33 14.98 -0.31
C VAL A 186 19.37 14.41 0.62
N ARG A 187 19.05 13.27 1.25
CA ARG A 187 19.99 12.55 2.09
C ARG A 187 21.25 12.16 1.30
N GLN A 188 21.10 11.67 0.06
CA GLN A 188 22.24 11.33 -0.78
C GLN A 188 23.12 12.55 -1.05
N GLU A 189 22.53 13.66 -1.51
CA GLU A 189 23.29 14.86 -1.87
C GLU A 189 24.02 15.47 -0.67
N PHE A 190 23.35 15.68 0.46
CA PHE A 190 23.98 16.31 1.62
C PHE A 190 24.94 15.39 2.37
N TYR A 191 24.54 14.14 2.60
CA TYR A 191 25.26 13.26 3.52
C TYR A 191 26.34 12.41 2.83
N GLN A 192 26.12 12.05 1.56
CA GLN A 192 27.07 11.20 0.83
C GLN A 192 27.92 12.01 -0.14
N ASN A 193 27.29 12.89 -0.92
CA ASN A 193 28.00 13.65 -1.95
C ASN A 193 28.56 14.98 -1.43
N HIS A 194 28.15 15.42 -0.24
CA HIS A 194 28.48 16.74 0.33
C HIS A 194 28.14 17.92 -0.61
N ASN A 195 27.14 17.74 -1.45
CA ASN A 195 26.67 18.74 -2.39
C ASN A 195 25.57 19.61 -1.78
N SER A 196 25.49 20.86 -2.22
CA SER A 196 24.33 21.71 -1.97
C SER A 196 23.16 21.29 -2.84
N LEU A 197 21.94 21.30 -2.28
CA LEU A 197 20.74 21.09 -3.08
C LEU A 197 20.54 22.21 -4.12
N THR A 198 19.99 21.83 -5.26
CA THR A 198 19.52 22.79 -6.25
C THR A 198 18.27 23.51 -5.78
N ALA A 199 18.02 24.73 -6.29
CA ALA A 199 16.79 25.47 -6.02
C ALA A 199 15.52 24.66 -6.39
N ILE A 200 15.60 23.87 -7.46
CA ILE A 200 14.49 23.00 -7.92
C ILE A 200 14.16 21.96 -6.87
N SER A 201 15.17 21.28 -6.31
CA SER A 201 14.98 20.28 -5.26
C SER A 201 14.37 20.91 -4.00
N PHE A 202 14.81 22.10 -3.60
CA PHE A 202 14.21 22.84 -2.47
C PHE A 202 12.74 23.17 -2.70
N MET A 203 12.41 23.72 -3.87
CA MET A 203 11.01 24.04 -4.22
C MET A 203 10.13 22.80 -4.25
N ALA A 204 10.65 21.68 -4.79
CA ALA A 204 9.93 20.41 -4.81
C ALA A 204 9.62 19.89 -3.40
N ILE A 205 10.58 19.94 -2.47
CA ILE A 205 10.38 19.52 -1.07
C ILE A 205 9.33 20.38 -0.37
N ILE A 206 9.46 21.71 -0.47
CA ILE A 206 8.54 22.64 0.18
C ILE A 206 7.13 22.47 -0.40
N GLY A 207 7.01 22.36 -1.72
CA GLY A 207 5.74 22.19 -2.40
C GLY A 207 5.03 20.88 -2.03
N THR A 208 5.75 19.76 -2.09
CA THR A 208 5.19 18.43 -1.79
C THR A 208 4.83 18.29 -0.31
N ALA A 209 5.72 18.69 0.61
CA ALA A 209 5.42 18.71 2.04
C ALA A 209 4.23 19.62 2.38
N GLY A 210 4.14 20.80 1.77
CA GLY A 210 3.02 21.72 1.95
C GLY A 210 1.68 21.10 1.50
N ILE A 211 1.65 20.49 0.32
CA ILE A 211 0.46 19.79 -0.20
C ILE A 211 0.10 18.61 0.72
N THR A 212 1.07 17.81 1.16
CA THR A 212 0.86 16.69 2.09
C THR A 212 0.22 17.18 3.39
N VAL A 213 0.75 18.24 4.01
CA VAL A 213 0.18 18.83 5.24
C VAL A 213 -1.24 19.32 5.02
N LEU A 214 -1.52 20.07 3.94
CA LEU A 214 -2.85 20.57 3.63
C LEU A 214 -3.87 19.44 3.46
N LEU A 215 -3.49 18.34 2.80
CA LEU A 215 -4.35 17.18 2.62
C LEU A 215 -4.60 16.44 3.94
N LEU A 216 -3.57 16.27 4.79
CA LEU A 216 -3.72 15.68 6.12
C LEU A 216 -4.68 16.51 7.00
N LEU A 217 -4.54 17.83 6.99
CA LEU A 217 -5.43 18.75 7.71
C LEU A 217 -6.86 18.69 7.15
N GLY A 218 -7.03 18.72 5.81
CA GLY A 218 -8.33 18.62 5.16
C GLY A 218 -9.01 17.26 5.36
N MET A 219 -8.25 16.18 5.56
CA MET A 219 -8.79 14.89 6.00
C MET A 219 -9.21 14.91 7.46
N GLY A 220 -8.43 15.52 8.35
CA GLY A 220 -8.79 15.71 9.76
C GLY A 220 -10.12 16.44 9.90
N PHE A 221 -10.34 17.49 9.11
CA PHE A 221 -11.60 18.23 9.05
C PHE A 221 -12.77 17.39 8.51
N ARG A 222 -12.55 16.59 7.45
CA ARG A 222 -13.58 15.66 6.95
C ARG A 222 -13.94 14.58 7.96
N TYR A 223 -12.98 14.11 8.76
CA TYR A 223 -13.22 13.11 9.80
C TYR A 223 -14.03 13.67 10.97
N PHE A 224 -13.89 14.96 11.29
CA PHE A 224 -14.67 15.65 12.32
C PHE A 224 -16.11 15.96 11.89
N LYS A 225 -16.37 16.15 10.59
CA LYS A 225 -17.70 16.52 10.07
C LYS A 225 -18.71 15.36 9.99
N PHE A 226 -18.28 14.12 10.23
CA PHE A 226 -19.10 12.90 10.19
C PHE A 226 -19.26 12.22 11.56
N ARG A 227 -19.01 12.97 12.65
CA ARG A 227 -19.38 12.57 14.02
C ARG A 227 -20.50 13.45 14.54
#